data_AF-A0A072UUN6-F1
#
_entry.id   AF-A0A072UUN6-F1
#
_cell.length_a   1.000
_cell.length_b   1.000
_cell.length_c   1.000
_cell.angle_alpha   90.00
_cell.angle_beta   90.00
_cell.angle_gamma   90.00
#
_symmetry.space_group_name_H-M   'P 1'
#
loop_
_entity.id
_entity.type
_entity.pdbx_description
1 polymer ?
#
loop_
_entity_poly.entity_id
_entity_poly.type
_entity_poly.pdbx_seq_one_letter_code
_entity_poly.pdbx_strand_id
1 'polypeptide(L)'
;MWFDTNETTESKLHDYVLGLTIFCFRYVFRLANKLWSGILENYYLPRASTYFSHLSESLRQNKKFKLIEWRKQWIPMSNKWQECNELYPVKAKGEGLTISQALYEKHFS
;
A
#
# COMPACT_ATOMS: atom_id res chain seq x y z
N MET A 1 3.55 -15.18 -11.88
CA MET A 1 3.42 -13.85 -11.24
C MET A 1 2.76 -12.93 -12.25
N TRP A 2 1.74 -12.16 -11.86
CA TRP A 2 1.04 -11.26 -12.79
C TRP A 2 1.76 -9.91 -12.81
N PHE A 3 2.46 -9.61 -13.90
CA PHE A 3 3.10 -8.31 -14.11
C PHE A 3 2.09 -7.35 -14.77
N ASP A 4 2.01 -6.13 -14.26
CA ASP A 4 1.28 -5.07 -14.94
C ASP A 4 2.12 -4.63 -16.15
N THR A 5 1.65 -4.96 -17.35
CA THR A 5 2.33 -4.66 -18.62
C THR A 5 2.06 -3.25 -19.14
N ASN A 6 1.14 -2.51 -18.50
CA ASN A 6 0.68 -1.21 -18.97
C ASN A 6 1.02 -0.12 -17.93
N GLU A 7 1.87 0.85 -18.30
CA GLU A 7 2.43 1.87 -17.37
C GLU A 7 1.39 2.82 -16.76
N THR A 8 0.16 2.81 -17.27
CA THR A 8 -0.90 3.76 -16.91
C THR A 8 -2.13 3.09 -16.31
N THR A 9 -2.26 1.77 -16.47
CA THR A 9 -3.48 1.03 -16.16
C THR A 9 -3.12 -0.27 -15.45
N GLU A 10 -3.32 -0.30 -14.14
CA GLU A 10 -3.31 -1.53 -13.34
C GLU A 10 -4.48 -2.41 -13.83
N SER A 11 -4.35 -3.74 -13.76
CA SER A 11 -5.46 -4.63 -14.12
C SER A 11 -6.75 -4.22 -13.37
N LYS A 12 -7.92 -4.28 -14.04
CA LYS A 12 -9.21 -3.78 -13.49
C LYS A 12 -9.58 -4.33 -12.11
N LEU A 13 -8.99 -5.45 -11.67
CA LEU A 13 -9.15 -6.03 -10.34
C LEU A 13 -8.57 -5.17 -9.21
N HIS A 14 -7.53 -4.38 -9.47
CA HIS A 14 -6.93 -3.48 -8.48
C HIS A 14 -7.66 -2.13 -8.40
N ASP A 15 -8.32 -1.72 -9.48
CA ASP A 15 -8.99 -0.42 -9.60
C ASP A 15 -10.38 -0.36 -8.94
N TYR A 16 -11.04 -1.49 -8.69
CA TYR A 16 -12.36 -1.52 -8.01
C TYR A 16 -12.33 -1.07 -6.53
N VAL A 17 -11.16 -0.73 -5.98
CA VAL A 17 -10.96 -0.43 -4.54
C VAL A 17 -10.69 1.06 -4.28
N LEU A 18 -10.89 1.95 -5.26
CA LEU A 18 -10.53 3.37 -5.16
C LEU A 18 -11.72 4.35 -5.03
N GLY A 19 -12.93 3.86 -4.82
CA GLY A 19 -14.15 4.68 -4.73
C GLY A 19 -14.87 4.60 -3.39
N LEU A 20 -14.29 5.18 -2.33
CA LEU A 20 -14.94 5.98 -1.26
C LEU A 20 -13.97 6.17 -0.10
N THR A 21 -13.44 7.38 0.00
CA THR A 21 -12.55 7.88 1.04
C THR A 21 -13.31 8.06 2.35
N ILE A 22 -13.01 7.19 3.32
CA ILE A 22 -13.05 7.32 4.81
C ILE A 22 -12.79 5.93 5.43
N PHE A 23 -12.86 4.85 4.64
CA PHE A 23 -12.69 3.47 5.11
C PHE A 23 -11.35 2.80 4.71
N CYS A 24 -10.31 3.61 4.47
CA CYS A 24 -9.04 3.14 3.86
C CYS A 24 -8.14 2.27 4.74
N PHE A 25 -8.48 1.97 6.00
CA PHE A 25 -7.76 0.94 6.76
C PHE A 25 -8.43 -0.44 6.73
N ARG A 26 -9.66 -0.56 6.19
CA ARG A 26 -10.43 -1.82 6.32
C ARG A 26 -10.90 -2.42 4.99
N TYR A 27 -10.75 -1.72 3.87
CA TYR A 27 -11.19 -2.24 2.56
C TYR A 27 -10.16 -2.19 1.42
N VAL A 28 -8.89 -1.86 1.68
CA VAL A 28 -7.76 -2.12 0.74
C VAL A 28 -7.41 -3.63 0.64
N PHE A 29 -8.20 -4.49 1.32
CA PHE A 29 -7.77 -5.82 1.79
C PHE A 29 -8.51 -7.05 1.21
N ARG A 30 -9.06 -7.00 -0.01
CA ARG A 30 -9.65 -8.20 -0.65
C ARG A 30 -9.34 -8.17 -2.14
N LEU A 31 -8.58 -9.12 -2.70
CA LEU A 31 -9.01 -10.51 -2.95
C LEU A 31 -7.90 -11.58 -2.84
N ALA A 32 -6.64 -11.20 -2.56
CA ALA A 32 -5.53 -12.16 -2.39
C ALA A 32 -4.39 -11.62 -1.49
N ASN A 33 -4.66 -10.53 -0.75
CA ASN A 33 -3.64 -9.81 0.01
C ASN A 33 -3.43 -10.46 1.38
N LYS A 34 -2.25 -11.04 1.60
CA LYS A 34 -1.83 -11.51 2.93
C LYS A 34 -1.24 -10.33 3.71
N LEU A 35 -1.71 -10.13 4.94
CA LEU A 35 -1.16 -9.17 5.92
C LEU A 35 0.13 -9.72 6.53
N TRP A 36 1.12 -9.98 5.68
CA TRP A 36 2.42 -10.47 6.10
C TRP A 36 3.34 -9.29 6.38
N SER A 37 4.08 -9.37 7.49
CA SER A 37 4.99 -8.30 7.93
C SER A 37 5.90 -7.80 6.81
N GLY A 38 6.50 -8.72 6.06
CA GLY A 38 7.35 -8.39 4.91
C GLY A 38 6.65 -7.68 3.77
N ILE A 39 5.43 -8.11 3.41
CA ILE A 39 4.64 -7.45 2.34
C ILE A 39 4.15 -6.07 2.80
N LEU A 40 3.77 -5.95 4.08
CA LEU A 40 3.39 -4.67 4.67
C LEU A 40 4.50 -3.64 4.57
N GLU A 41 5.71 -4.03 4.93
CA GLU A 41 6.88 -3.14 4.92
C GLU A 41 7.38 -2.84 3.50
N ASN A 42 7.51 -3.85 2.64
CA ASN A 42 8.21 -3.69 1.36
C ASN A 42 7.28 -3.35 0.19
N TYR A 43 5.98 -3.63 0.31
CA TYR A 43 5.00 -3.38 -0.78
C TYR A 43 3.95 -2.35 -0.39
N TYR A 44 3.25 -2.51 0.73
CA TYR A 44 2.13 -1.62 1.08
C TYR A 44 2.58 -0.27 1.65
N LEU A 45 3.60 -0.25 2.51
CA LEU A 45 4.09 0.98 3.15
C LEU A 45 4.63 2.00 2.12
N PRO A 46 5.46 1.62 1.13
CA PRO A 46 5.92 2.57 0.13
C PRO A 46 4.80 3.04 -0.79
N ARG A 47 3.82 2.18 -1.09
CA ARG A 47 2.60 2.55 -1.83
C ARG A 47 1.83 3.67 -1.13
N ALA A 48 1.56 3.48 0.16
CA ALA A 48 0.82 4.44 0.96
C ALA A 48 1.61 5.75 1.10
N SER A 49 2.91 5.65 1.40
CA SER A 49 3.79 6.82 1.57
C SER A 49 3.84 7.69 0.30
N THR A 50 4.02 7.08 -0.88
CA THR A 50 4.03 7.80 -2.15
C THR A 50 2.67 8.43 -2.44
N TYR A 51 1.57 7.71 -2.22
CA TYR A 51 0.22 8.24 -2.40
C TYR A 51 -0.04 9.49 -1.54
N PHE A 52 0.24 9.41 -0.23
CA PHE A 52 0.05 10.53 0.69
C PHE A 52 0.97 11.71 0.36
N SER A 53 2.18 11.45 -0.12
CA SER A 53 3.09 12.50 -0.57
C SER A 53 2.52 13.25 -1.78
N HIS A 54 2.03 12.54 -2.80
CA HIS A 54 1.38 13.13 -3.98
C HIS A 54 0.09 13.86 -3.63
N LEU A 55 -0.70 13.31 -2.71
CA LEU A 55 -1.92 13.95 -2.23
C LEU A 55 -1.61 15.25 -1.48
N SER A 56 -0.64 15.21 -0.57
CA SER A 56 -0.20 16.37 0.19
C SER A 56 0.32 17.49 -0.74
N GLU A 57 1.07 17.14 -1.78
CA GLU A 57 1.54 18.09 -2.77
C GLU A 57 0.41 18.69 -3.61
N SER A 58 -0.55 17.85 -4.04
CA SER A 58 -1.72 18.32 -4.78
C SER A 58 -2.55 19.30 -3.94
N LEU A 59 -2.72 19.02 -2.65
CA LEU A 59 -3.41 19.90 -1.70
C LEU A 59 -2.66 21.23 -1.51
N ARG A 60 -1.33 21.19 -1.28
CA ARG A 60 -0.50 22.40 -1.15
C ARG A 60 -0.55 23.30 -2.38
N GLN A 61 -0.57 22.70 -3.57
CA GLN A 61 -0.61 23.42 -4.84
C GLN A 61 -2.03 23.79 -5.31
N ASN A 62 -3.06 23.41 -4.54
CA ASN A 62 -4.48 23.53 -4.93
C ASN A 62 -4.78 22.95 -6.33
N LYS A 63 -4.17 21.80 -6.64
CA LYS A 63 -4.35 21.09 -7.92
C LYS A 63 -5.15 19.81 -7.69
N LYS A 64 -5.87 19.39 -8.73
CA LYS A 64 -6.52 18.07 -8.74
C LYS A 64 -5.45 16.99 -8.64
N PHE A 65 -5.73 15.97 -7.82
CA PHE A 65 -4.86 14.81 -7.68
C PHE A 65 -4.71 14.07 -9.01
N LYS A 66 -3.48 13.96 -9.50
CA LYS A 66 -3.18 13.32 -10.79
C LYS A 66 -2.92 11.83 -10.59
N LEU A 67 -3.99 11.05 -10.50
CA LEU A 67 -3.93 9.60 -10.26
C LEU A 67 -3.01 8.86 -11.24
N ILE A 68 -3.04 9.22 -12.52
CA ILE A 68 -2.23 8.59 -13.57
C ILE A 68 -0.72 8.81 -13.33
N GLU A 69 -0.33 10.01 -12.90
CA GLU A 69 1.07 10.33 -12.63
C GLU A 69 1.61 9.58 -11.42
N TRP A 70 0.77 9.40 -10.39
CA TRP A 70 1.11 8.52 -9.27
C TRP A 70 1.23 7.05 -9.71
N ARG A 71 0.31 6.55 -10.56
CA ARG A 71 0.36 5.18 -11.08
C ARG A 71 1.63 4.89 -11.88
N LYS A 72 2.08 5.81 -12.73
CA LYS A 72 3.35 5.69 -13.47
C LYS A 72 4.56 5.49 -12.57
N GLN A 73 4.54 6.04 -11.35
CA GLN A 73 5.61 5.83 -10.37
C GLN A 73 5.45 4.52 -9.60
N TRP A 74 4.21 4.15 -9.28
CA TRP A 74 3.91 2.99 -8.46
C TRP A 74 4.00 1.65 -9.20
N ILE A 75 3.58 1.58 -10.47
CA ILE A 75 3.57 0.34 -11.25
C ILE A 75 4.98 -0.27 -11.42
N PRO A 76 6.03 0.51 -11.79
CA PRO A 76 7.39 0.00 -11.84
C PRO A 76 7.89 -0.49 -10.47
N MET A 77 7.48 0.18 -9.38
CA MET A 77 7.83 -0.23 -8.02
C MET A 77 7.21 -1.59 -7.66
N SER A 78 5.96 -1.82 -8.08
CA SER A 78 5.28 -3.11 -7.92
C SER A 78 5.96 -4.22 -8.71
N ASN A 79 6.24 -3.98 -10.00
CA ASN A 79 6.91 -4.96 -10.85
C ASN A 79 8.31 -5.30 -10.30
N LYS A 80 9.07 -4.29 -9.87
CA LYS A 80 10.37 -4.51 -9.21
C LYS A 80 10.25 -5.36 -7.96
N TRP A 81 9.26 -5.08 -7.09
CA TRP A 81 9.03 -5.90 -5.89
C TRP A 81 8.65 -7.35 -6.24
N GLN A 82 7.90 -7.56 -7.33
CA GLN A 82 7.56 -8.91 -7.81
C GLN A 82 8.74 -9.67 -8.41
N GLU A 83 9.71 -8.96 -9.01
CA GLU A 83 10.97 -9.53 -9.54
C GLU A 83 12.02 -9.74 -8.44
N CYS A 84 11.91 -9.03 -7.32
CA CYS A 84 12.84 -9.11 -6.21
C CYS A 84 12.80 -10.48 -5.51
N ASN A 85 13.98 -11.04 -5.23
CA ASN A 85 14.20 -12.26 -4.45
C ASN A 85 14.65 -11.94 -3.02
N GLU A 86 13.95 -11.03 -2.34
CA GLU A 86 14.28 -10.67 -0.96
C GLU A 86 13.99 -11.81 0.02
N LEU A 87 14.89 -12.02 0.98
CA LEU A 87 14.72 -13.02 2.04
C LEU A 87 13.91 -12.43 3.19
N TYR A 88 12.73 -13.01 3.44
CA TYR A 88 11.89 -12.63 4.56
C TYR A 88 12.13 -13.54 5.77
N PRO A 89 12.15 -12.99 7.01
CA PRO A 89 12.35 -13.78 8.21
C PRO A 89 11.18 -14.75 8.42
N VAL A 90 11.50 -16.01 8.69
CA VAL A 90 10.51 -17.08 8.94
C VAL A 90 10.09 -17.13 10.42
N LYS A 91 10.94 -16.62 11.31
CA LYS A 91 10.64 -16.55 12.75
C LYS A 91 9.94 -15.24 13.07
N ALA A 92 8.85 -15.33 13.82
CA ALA A 92 8.19 -14.16 14.40
C ALA A 92 9.14 -13.44 15.36
N LYS A 93 9.05 -12.10 15.39
CA LYS A 93 9.79 -11.22 16.29
C LYS A 93 8.82 -10.29 17.01
N GLY A 94 9.00 -10.14 18.32
CA GLY A 94 8.14 -9.30 19.16
C GLY A 94 7.12 -10.09 19.97
N GLU A 95 6.52 -9.43 20.94
CA GLU A 95 5.49 -9.98 21.82
C GLU A 95 4.13 -9.37 21.39
N GLY A 96 3.21 -10.24 20.98
CA GLY A 96 1.96 -9.83 20.32
C GLY A 96 1.00 -9.09 21.23
N LEU A 97 0.91 -9.46 22.51
CA LEU A 97 0.00 -8.84 23.48
C LEU A 97 0.40 -7.39 23.75
N THR A 98 1.68 -7.15 24.01
CA THR A 98 2.28 -5.83 24.26
C THR A 98 2.07 -4.91 23.05
N ILE A 99 2.33 -5.41 21.84
CA ILE A 99 2.11 -4.65 20.60
C ILE A 99 0.62 -4.33 20.43
N SER A 100 -0.27 -5.27 20.72
CA SER A 100 -1.72 -5.08 20.56
C SER A 100 -2.27 -4.05 21.55
N GLN A 101 -1.81 -4.08 22.81
CA GLN A 101 -2.15 -3.09 23.83
C GLN A 101 -1.67 -1.69 23.43
N ALA A 102 -0.40 -1.56 23.02
CA ALA A 102 0.14 -0.29 22.58
C ALA A 102 -0.59 0.29 21.36
N LEU A 103 -1.01 -0.57 20.41
CA LEU A 103 -1.81 -0.14 19.25
C LEU A 103 -3.22 0.31 19.66
N TYR A 104 -3.85 -0.39 20.61
CA TYR A 104 -5.17 -0.02 21.12
C TYR A 104 -5.12 1.34 21.81
N GLU A 105 -4.17 1.54 22.73
CA GLU A 105 -3.99 2.80 23.45
C GLU A 105 -3.72 3.96 22.49
N LYS A 106 -2.86 3.76 21.48
CA LYS A 106 -2.49 4.83 20.55
C LYS A 106 -3.63 5.28 19.63
N HIS A 107 -4.53 4.37 19.24
CA HIS A 107 -5.51 4.61 18.19
C HIS A 107 -6.96 4.70 18.69
N PHE A 108 -7.27 4.21 19.89
CA PHE A 108 -8.64 4.08 20.40
C PHE A 108 -8.84 4.56 21.85
N SER A 109 -7.78 4.94 22.57
CA SER A 109 -7.90 5.65 23.87
C SER A 109 -7.78 7.15 23.66
#